data_AF-A0A353NES7-F1
#
_entry.id   AF-A0A353NES7-F1
#
_cell.length_a   1.000
_cell.length_b   1.000
_cell.length_c   1.000
_cell.angle_alpha   90.00
_cell.angle_beta   90.00
_cell.angle_gamma   90.00
#
_symmetry.space_group_name_H-M   'P 1'
#
loop_
_entity.id
_entity.type
_entity.pdbx_description
1 polymer ?
#
loop_
_entity_poly.entity_id
_entity_poly.type
_entity_poly.pdbx_seq_one_letter_code
_entity_poly.pdbx_strand_id
1 'polypeptide(L)'
;MKPSILLIDDDFVILHVLSWQLEAADFSVTAVSSGSDAISALLSAKFDLVITDLVMEGIDGFEVLMTAKKMAPLTPVVIMSGHGEASIDAIRLGADDFLLKPFDIEELSFTIQYLLNRDRQHFQMRSSNLKVSRSPGRISEPSRSKSVES
;
A
#
# COMPACT_ATOMS: atom_id res chain seq x y z
N MET A 1 1.63 -13.66 -8.39
CA MET A 1 2.82 -12.80 -8.26
C MET A 1 3.07 -12.59 -6.77
N LYS A 2 4.34 -12.63 -6.36
CA LYS A 2 4.76 -12.32 -4.99
C LYS A 2 4.54 -10.82 -4.73
N PRO A 3 3.96 -10.39 -3.59
CA PRO A 3 3.85 -8.97 -3.28
C PRO A 3 5.23 -8.33 -3.16
N SER A 4 5.36 -7.13 -3.69
CA SER A 4 6.57 -6.33 -3.71
C SER A 4 6.60 -5.34 -2.54
N ILE A 5 7.68 -5.37 -1.77
CA ILE A 5 7.88 -4.53 -0.59
C ILE A 5 9.09 -3.63 -0.82
N LEU A 6 8.93 -2.33 -0.60
CA LEU A 6 10.06 -1.40 -0.44
C LEU A 6 10.37 -1.31 1.06
N LEU A 7 11.57 -1.73 1.44
CA LEU A 7 12.07 -1.68 2.82
C LEU A 7 13.16 -0.61 2.93
N ILE A 8 13.02 0.31 3.87
CA ILE A 8 13.95 1.41 4.11
C ILE A 8 14.40 1.40 5.57
N ASP A 9 15.70 1.33 5.81
CA ASP A 9 16.34 1.46 7.12
C ASP A 9 17.82 1.81 6.91
N ASP A 10 18.36 2.82 7.61
CA ASP A 10 19.77 3.21 7.50
C ASP A 10 20.70 2.25 8.27
N ASP A 11 20.15 1.41 9.14
CA ASP A 11 20.85 0.29 9.75
C ASP A 11 20.89 -0.92 8.80
N PHE A 12 22.05 -1.14 8.17
CA PHE A 12 22.30 -2.27 7.27
C PHE A 12 22.05 -3.65 7.91
N VAL A 13 22.21 -3.79 9.22
CA VAL A 13 21.95 -5.06 9.92
C VAL A 13 20.45 -5.32 9.97
N ILE A 14 19.65 -4.32 10.37
CA ILE A 14 18.19 -4.42 10.36
C ILE A 14 17.70 -4.68 8.93
N LEU A 15 18.20 -3.90 7.97
CA LEU A 15 17.85 -4.02 6.56
C LEU A 15 18.11 -5.44 6.02
N HIS A 16 19.27 -6.02 6.34
CA HIS A 16 19.62 -7.39 5.91
C HIS A 16 18.75 -8.46 6.58
N VAL A 17 18.55 -8.37 7.90
CA VAL A 17 17.76 -9.36 8.66
C VAL A 17 16.31 -9.36 8.20
N LEU A 18 15.69 -8.18 8.11
CA LEU A 18 14.30 -8.05 7.67
C LEU A 18 14.14 -8.46 6.22
N SER A 19 15.06 -8.09 5.32
CA SER A 19 15.00 -8.52 3.92
C SER A 19 15.01 -10.04 3.80
N TRP A 20 15.94 -10.71 4.49
CA TRP A 20 16.05 -12.17 4.48
C TRP A 20 14.77 -12.85 4.99
N GLN A 21 14.20 -12.34 6.08
CA GLN A 21 12.97 -12.88 6.66
C GLN A 21 11.75 -12.68 5.75
N LEU A 22 11.61 -11.49 5.15
CA LEU A 22 10.52 -11.19 4.23
C LEU A 22 10.62 -11.99 2.93
N GLU A 23 11.82 -12.17 2.39
CA GLU A 23 12.05 -13.04 1.22
C GLU A 23 11.72 -14.51 1.54
N ALA A 24 12.08 -14.99 2.73
CA ALA A 24 11.70 -16.33 3.21
C ALA A 24 10.19 -16.49 3.37
N ALA A 25 9.47 -15.40 3.64
CA ALA A 25 8.00 -15.33 3.68
C ALA A 25 7.33 -15.13 2.31
N ASP A 26 8.08 -15.34 1.21
CA ASP A 26 7.60 -15.27 -0.17
C ASP A 26 7.23 -13.87 -0.68
N PHE A 27 7.84 -12.82 -0.10
CA PHE A 27 7.80 -11.46 -0.63
C PHE A 27 8.97 -11.17 -1.59
N SER A 28 8.77 -10.20 -2.48
CA SER A 28 9.85 -9.61 -3.27
C SER A 28 10.30 -8.32 -2.60
N VAL A 29 11.52 -8.26 -2.10
CA VAL A 29 12.01 -7.10 -1.32
C VAL A 29 12.96 -6.24 -2.15
N THR A 30 12.69 -4.95 -2.21
CA THR A 30 13.66 -3.93 -2.60
C THR A 30 14.09 -3.22 -1.34
N ALA A 31 15.36 -3.41 -0.93
CA ALA A 31 15.90 -2.83 0.29
C ALA A 31 16.82 -1.65 -0.06
N VAL A 32 16.63 -0.52 0.62
CA VAL A 32 17.45 0.70 0.44
C VAL A 32 17.80 1.30 1.79
N SER A 33 18.95 1.96 1.89
CA SER A 33 19.48 2.45 3.17
C SER A 33 19.37 3.96 3.37
N SER A 34 18.59 4.65 2.53
CA SER A 34 18.41 6.09 2.62
C SER A 34 17.04 6.52 2.08
N GLY A 35 16.50 7.63 2.60
CA GLY A 35 15.28 8.21 2.07
C GLY A 35 15.42 8.71 0.61
N SER A 36 16.63 9.10 0.18
CA SER A 36 16.88 9.50 -1.22
C SER A 36 16.75 8.32 -2.20
N ASP A 37 17.31 7.18 -1.82
CA ASP A 37 17.17 5.94 -2.59
C ASP A 37 15.73 5.44 -2.56
N ALA A 38 15.02 5.63 -1.44
CA ALA A 38 13.60 5.30 -1.33
C ALA A 38 12.74 6.11 -2.30
N ILE A 39 12.93 7.42 -2.38
CA ILE A 39 12.22 8.27 -3.36
C ILE A 39 12.56 7.84 -4.78
N SER A 40 13.83 7.55 -5.07
CA SER A 40 14.27 7.08 -6.40
C SER A 40 13.61 5.74 -6.77
N ALA A 41 13.48 4.83 -5.82
CA ALA A 41 12.80 3.55 -5.99
C ALA A 41 11.29 3.73 -6.24
N LEU A 42 10.62 4.60 -5.47
CA LEU A 42 9.20 4.93 -5.65
C LEU A 42 8.91 5.54 -7.03
N LEU A 43 9.85 6.30 -7.60
CA LEU A 43 9.75 6.85 -8.96
C LEU A 43 9.96 5.81 -10.06
N SER A 44 10.72 4.76 -9.78
CA SER A 44 11.14 3.78 -10.78
C SER A 44 10.25 2.54 -10.83
N ALA A 45 9.58 2.21 -9.73
CA ALA A 45 8.79 0.99 -9.59
C ALA A 45 7.51 1.22 -8.76
N LYS A 46 6.60 0.24 -8.82
CA LYS A 46 5.43 0.18 -7.95
C LYS A 46 5.66 -0.86 -6.87
N PHE A 47 5.14 -0.58 -5.68
CA PHE A 47 5.21 -1.47 -4.53
C PHE A 47 3.81 -1.74 -3.98
N ASP A 48 3.61 -2.96 -3.48
CA ASP A 48 2.39 -3.37 -2.79
C ASP A 48 2.40 -2.92 -1.33
N LEU A 49 3.58 -2.63 -0.76
CA LEU A 49 3.76 -2.12 0.59
C LEU A 49 5.08 -1.33 0.70
N VAL A 50 5.09 -0.25 1.48
CA VAL A 50 6.30 0.47 1.89
C VAL A 50 6.48 0.35 3.39
N ILE A 51 7.70 0.03 3.82
CA ILE A 51 8.08 -0.06 5.23
C ILE A 51 9.31 0.82 5.40
N THR A 52 9.23 1.87 6.22
CA THR A 52 10.33 2.83 6.40
C THR A 52 10.67 3.00 7.87
N ASP A 53 11.95 3.06 8.20
CA ASP A 53 12.38 3.68 9.45
C ASP A 53 12.01 5.18 9.45
N LEU A 54 11.73 5.72 10.63
CA LEU A 54 11.42 7.13 10.80
C LEU A 54 12.67 8.01 10.80
N VAL A 55 13.73 7.60 11.49
CA VAL A 55 14.88 8.43 11.80
C VAL A 55 16.04 8.03 10.91
N MET A 56 16.24 8.78 9.84
CA MET A 56 17.37 8.60 8.91
C MET A 56 18.07 9.92 8.67
N GLU A 57 19.35 9.87 8.28
CA GLU A 57 20.07 11.07 7.85
C GLU A 57 19.51 11.60 6.51
N GLY A 58 19.29 12.91 6.44
CA GLY A 58 18.80 13.59 5.24
C GLY A 58 17.28 13.51 5.11
N ILE A 59 16.80 12.60 4.28
CA ILE A 59 15.36 12.41 4.03
C ILE A 59 14.83 11.39 5.03
N ASP A 60 13.93 11.82 5.90
CA ASP A 60 13.36 11.00 6.97
C ASP A 60 12.15 10.15 6.50
N GLY A 61 11.65 9.30 7.40
CA GLY A 61 10.50 8.44 7.10
C GLY A 61 9.19 9.19 6.87
N PHE A 62 9.03 10.42 7.39
CA PHE A 62 7.84 11.23 7.13
C PHE A 62 7.84 11.77 5.70
N GLU A 63 8.99 12.22 5.21
CA GLU A 63 9.12 12.64 3.81
C GLU A 63 8.89 11.48 2.83
N VAL A 64 9.41 10.28 3.16
CA VAL A 64 9.13 9.06 2.39
C VAL A 64 7.64 8.73 2.41
N LEU A 65 7.00 8.76 3.58
CA LEU A 65 5.55 8.55 3.73
C LEU A 65 4.74 9.50 2.85
N MET A 66 4.98 10.82 2.97
CA MET A 66 4.25 11.83 2.22
C MET A 66 4.45 11.65 0.72
N THR A 67 5.66 11.31 0.28
CA THR A 67 5.98 11.05 -1.12
C THR A 67 5.25 9.81 -1.64
N ALA A 68 5.32 8.69 -0.91
CA ALA A 68 4.63 7.46 -1.25
C ALA A 68 3.11 7.69 -1.37
N LYS A 69 2.49 8.38 -0.40
CA LYS A 69 1.06 8.70 -0.43
C LYS A 69 0.66 9.65 -1.55
N LYS A 70 1.52 10.58 -1.94
CA LYS A 70 1.27 11.45 -3.10
C LYS A 70 1.31 10.68 -4.42
N MET A 71 2.24 9.73 -4.55
CA MET A 71 2.45 8.98 -5.80
C MET A 71 1.48 7.82 -5.96
N ALA A 72 1.23 7.08 -4.88
CA ALA A 72 0.35 5.93 -4.83
C ALA A 72 -0.48 5.99 -3.54
N PRO A 73 -1.59 6.76 -3.51
CA PRO A 73 -2.38 6.96 -2.29
C PRO A 73 -2.93 5.69 -1.64
N LEU A 74 -3.05 4.61 -2.42
CA LEU A 74 -3.56 3.32 -1.97
C LEU A 74 -2.46 2.35 -1.55
N THR A 75 -1.18 2.63 -1.80
CA THR A 75 -0.10 1.77 -1.32
C THR A 75 0.02 1.96 0.19
N PRO A 76 -0.08 0.89 1.00
CA PRO A 76 0.06 1.03 2.44
C PRO A 76 1.49 1.41 2.81
N VAL A 77 1.63 2.21 3.86
CA VAL A 77 2.92 2.65 4.39
C VAL A 77 2.97 2.36 5.89
N VAL A 78 3.98 1.60 6.30
CA VAL A 78 4.28 1.30 7.71
C VAL A 78 5.52 2.08 8.11
N ILE A 79 5.44 2.81 9.23
CA ILE A 79 6.61 3.45 9.85
C ILE A 79 7.12 2.56 10.97
N MET A 80 8.43 2.38 11.03
CA MET A 80 9.15 1.74 12.13
C MET A 80 9.94 2.81 12.88
N SER A 81 9.94 2.82 14.21
CA SER A 81 10.73 3.81 14.97
C SER A 81 10.93 3.39 16.42
N GLY A 82 12.06 3.78 17.03
CA GLY A 82 12.25 3.68 18.48
C GLY A 82 11.53 4.78 19.29
N HIS A 83 10.94 5.77 18.63
CA HIS A 83 10.32 6.95 19.25
C HIS A 83 8.79 6.90 19.10
N GLY A 84 8.10 6.38 20.12
CA GLY A 84 6.66 6.15 20.07
C GLY A 84 5.80 7.41 20.04
N GLU A 85 6.33 8.55 20.48
CA GLU A 85 5.66 9.85 20.45
C GLU A 85 5.31 10.32 19.03
N ALA A 86 6.07 9.87 18.03
CA ALA A 86 5.86 10.21 16.62
C ALA A 86 4.68 9.44 15.98
N SER A 87 4.13 8.42 16.65
CA SER A 87 3.07 7.58 16.12
C SER A 87 1.81 8.38 15.74
N ILE A 88 1.41 9.34 16.57
CA ILE A 88 0.21 10.16 16.30
C ILE A 88 0.39 10.98 15.02
N ASP A 89 1.58 11.56 14.82
CA ASP A 89 1.87 12.37 13.64
C ASP A 89 2.02 11.51 12.38
N ALA A 90 2.62 10.32 12.49
CA ALA A 90 2.65 9.32 11.42
C ALA A 90 1.26 9.00 10.89
N ILE A 91 0.33 8.65 11.78
CA ILE A 91 -1.05 8.32 11.39
C ILE A 91 -1.77 9.54 10.78
N ARG A 92 -1.55 10.75 11.31
CA ARG A 92 -2.11 11.99 10.75
C ARG A 92 -1.61 12.30 9.34
N LEU A 93 -0.34 11.98 9.06
CA LEU A 93 0.27 12.13 7.74
C LEU A 93 -0.15 11.01 6.77
N GLY A 94 -0.89 10.02 7.25
CA GLY A 94 -1.49 8.97 6.44
C GLY A 94 -0.75 7.64 6.47
N ALA A 95 0.16 7.40 7.41
CA ALA A 95 0.67 6.04 7.62
C ALA A 95 -0.49 5.09 7.94
N ASP A 96 -0.42 3.87 7.42
CA ASP A 96 -1.44 2.85 7.66
C ASP A 96 -1.18 2.09 8.95
N ASP A 97 0.08 2.03 9.38
CA ASP A 97 0.48 1.47 10.67
C ASP A 97 1.80 2.07 11.16
N PHE A 98 2.07 1.88 12.45
CA PHE A 98 3.29 2.30 13.12
C PHE A 98 3.79 1.19 14.05
N LEU A 99 5.02 0.72 13.83
CA LEU A 99 5.68 -0.29 14.64
C LEU A 99 6.75 0.33 15.52
N LEU A 100 6.60 0.16 16.83
CA LEU A 100 7.56 0.64 17.82
C LEU A 100 8.73 -0.35 17.94
N LYS A 101 9.95 0.10 17.69
CA LYS A 101 11.16 -0.68 17.95
C LYS A 101 11.41 -0.74 19.48
N PRO A 102 11.78 -1.91 20.04
CA PRO A 102 11.91 -3.20 19.37
C PRO A 102 10.55 -3.89 19.17
N PHE A 103 10.34 -4.44 17.97
CA PHE A 103 9.24 -5.34 17.63
C PHE A 103 9.81 -6.71 17.27
N ASP A 104 8.98 -7.75 17.33
CA ASP A 104 9.35 -9.07 16.83
C ASP A 104 8.91 -9.27 15.37
N ILE A 105 9.41 -10.34 14.76
CA ILE A 105 9.11 -10.66 13.36
C ILE A 105 7.65 -11.09 13.15
N GLU A 106 7.00 -11.60 14.20
CA GLU A 106 5.60 -12.04 14.13
C GLU A 106 4.68 -10.82 14.05
N GLU A 107 4.97 -9.76 14.81
CA GLU A 107 4.29 -8.48 14.77
C GLU A 107 4.40 -7.83 13.39
N LEU A 108 5.63 -7.72 12.85
CA LEU A 108 5.84 -7.19 11.50
C LEU A 108 5.09 -8.03 10.45
N SER A 109 5.19 -9.36 10.53
CA SER A 109 4.52 -10.26 9.58
C SER A 109 3.00 -10.12 9.64
N PHE A 110 2.44 -9.98 10.84
CA PHE A 110 1.00 -9.76 11.03
C PHE A 110 0.55 -8.44 10.40
N THR A 111 1.26 -7.34 10.65
CA THR A 111 0.97 -6.03 10.04
C THR A 111 1.00 -6.11 8.52
N ILE A 112 2.04 -6.72 7.93
CA ILE A 112 2.16 -6.87 6.48
C ILE A 112 0.99 -7.67 5.91
N GLN A 113 0.68 -8.83 6.49
CA GLN A 113 -0.42 -9.68 6.02
C GLN A 113 -1.77 -8.98 6.16
N TYR A 114 -2.01 -8.29 7.28
CA TYR A 114 -3.24 -7.54 7.52
C TYR A 114 -3.46 -6.47 6.44
N LEU A 115 -2.44 -5.64 6.17
CA LEU A 115 -2.53 -4.54 5.20
C LEU A 115 -2.73 -5.07 3.77
N LEU A 116 -1.93 -6.05 3.35
CA LEU A 116 -2.04 -6.63 2.00
C LEU A 116 -3.38 -7.36 1.78
N ASN A 117 -3.95 -7.96 2.83
CA ASN A 117 -5.25 -8.63 2.73
C ASN A 117 -6.42 -7.64 2.73
N ARG A 118 -6.33 -6.55 3.49
CA ARG A 118 -7.34 -5.48 3.52
C ARG A 118 -7.54 -4.89 2.12
N ASP A 119 -6.46 -4.62 1.40
CA ASP A 119 -6.54 -4.05 0.05
C ASP A 119 -7.14 -5.01 -0.97
N ARG A 120 -6.79 -6.31 -0.89
CA ARG A 120 -7.42 -7.33 -1.76
C ARG A 120 -8.93 -7.42 -1.52
N GLN A 121 -9.38 -7.30 -0.29
CA GLN A 121 -10.81 -7.35 0.04
C GLN A 121 -11.54 -6.10 -0.50
N HIS A 122 -10.99 -4.91 -0.31
CA HIS A 122 -11.56 -3.67 -0.86
C HIS A 122 -11.62 -3.68 -2.39
N PHE A 123 -10.59 -4.22 -3.05
CA PHE A 123 -10.56 -4.34 -4.51
C PHE A 123 -11.61 -5.34 -5.04
N GLN A 124 -11.78 -6.47 -4.35
CA GLN A 124 -12.80 -7.48 -4.70
C GLN A 124 -14.23 -6.95 -4.52
N MET A 125 -14.52 -6.22 -3.44
CA MET A 125 -15.83 -5.60 -3.21
C MET A 125 -16.17 -4.54 -4.25
N ARG A 126 -15.22 -3.68 -4.63
CA ARG A 126 -15.43 -2.69 -5.70
C ARG A 126 -15.69 -3.37 -7.05
N SER A 127 -14.94 -4.42 -7.36
CA SER A 127 -15.07 -5.16 -8.62
C SER A 127 -16.40 -5.92 -8.73
N SER A 128 -16.97 -6.39 -7.62
CA SER A 128 -18.26 -7.06 -7.58
C SER A 128 -19.43 -6.08 -7.73
N ASN A 129 -19.36 -4.90 -7.11
CA ASN A 129 -20.37 -3.85 -7.30
C ASN A 129 -20.40 -3.28 -8.74
N LEU A 130 -19.26 -3.22 -9.44
CA LEU A 130 -19.24 -2.79 -10.85
C LEU A 130 -19.89 -3.79 -11.81
N LYS A 131 -19.93 -5.10 -11.49
CA LYS A 131 -20.58 -6.11 -12.36
C LYS A 131 -22.10 -6.10 -12.28
N VAL A 132 -22.68 -5.59 -11.17
CA VAL A 132 -24.14 -5.52 -10.99
C VAL A 132 -24.79 -4.37 -11.79
N SER A 133 -24.01 -3.36 -12.21
CA SER A 133 -24.51 -2.16 -12.91
C SER A 133 -24.65 -2.30 -14.44
N ARG A 134 -24.29 -3.43 -15.06
CA ARG A 134 -24.34 -3.62 -16.52
C ARG A 134 -25.40 -4.64 -16.95
N SER A 135 -26.67 -4.34 -16.67
CA SER A 135 -27.77 -4.91 -17.46
C SER A 135 -28.17 -3.88 -18.52
N PRO A 136 -27.96 -4.13 -19.83
CA PRO A 136 -28.50 -3.27 -20.86
C PRO A 136 -30.02 -3.44 -20.85
N GLY A 137 -30.74 -2.37 -20.52
CA GLY A 137 -32.18 -2.29 -20.76
C GLY A 137 -32.43 -2.60 -22.24
N ARG A 138 -33.25 -3.62 -22.50
CA ARG A 138 -33.67 -4.00 -23.85
C ARG A 138 -34.29 -2.79 -24.54
N ILE A 139 -33.73 -2.47 -25.69
CA ILE A 139 -34.30 -1.57 -26.68
C ILE A 139 -35.50 -2.31 -27.30
N SER A 140 -36.68 -1.70 -27.26
CA SER A 140 -37.76 -2.00 -28.19
C SER A 140 -38.36 -0.69 -28.69
N GLU A 141 -37.84 -0.20 -29.80
CA GLU A 141 -38.53 0.76 -30.69
C GLU A 141 -39.20 -0.02 -31.85
N PRO A 142 -39.94 0.60 -32.78
CA PRO A 142 -41.32 1.07 -32.61
C PRO A 142 -42.23 0.50 -33.72
N SER A 143 -43.54 0.29 -33.48
CA SER A 143 -44.46 0.01 -34.59
C SER A 143 -45.80 0.72 -34.43
N ARG A 144 -45.94 1.80 -35.19
CA ARG A 144 -47.21 2.39 -35.61
C ARG A 144 -48.08 1.32 -36.28
N SER A 145 -49.35 1.24 -35.88
CA SER A 145 -50.42 0.75 -36.75
C SER A 145 -51.60 1.71 -36.68
N LYS A 146 -51.97 2.21 -37.86
CA LYS A 146 -53.11 3.05 -38.19
C LYS A 146 -54.46 2.40 -37.83
N SER A 147 -55.48 3.22 -37.59
CA SER A 147 -56.91 3.10 -37.97
C SER A 147 -57.60 4.38 -37.44
N VAL A 148 -57.87 5.43 -38.23
CA VAL A 148 -58.91 5.64 -39.27
C VAL A 148 -60.33 5.73 -38.70
N GLU A 149 -60.88 6.96 -38.81
CA GLU A 149 -62.28 7.39 -39.01
C GLU A 149 -63.40 6.97 -38.03
N SER A 150 -64.03 7.96 -37.38
CA SER A 150 -65.31 8.56 -37.82
C SER A 150 -65.55 9.88 -37.10
#